data_AF-A0A3M1AGU7-F1
#
_entry.id   AF-A0A3M1AGU7-F1
#
_cell.length_a   1.000
_cell.length_b   1.000
_cell.length_c   1.000
_cell.angle_alpha   90.00
_cell.angle_beta   90.00
_cell.angle_gamma   90.00
#
_symmetry.space_group_name_H-M   'P 1'
#
loop_
_entity.id
_entity.type
_entity.pdbx_description
1 polymer ?
#
loop_
_entity_poly.entity_id
_entity_poly.type
_entity_poly.pdbx_seq_one_letter_code
_entity_poly.pdbx_strand_id
1 'polypeptide(L)' 'MTAPAVSPLAPPEGFPPLPPIAGVRFAAAAAGVKYKGRDDVMLAAIDPGAAVAGVFTRSATRSAP' A
#
# COMPACT_ATOMS: atom_id res chain seq x y z
N MET A 1 19.59 9.73 6.81
CA MET A 1 19.04 8.39 6.56
C MET A 1 19.12 8.13 5.07
N THR A 2 19.94 7.17 4.64
CA THR A 2 20.12 6.82 3.22
C THR A 2 18.82 6.20 2.70
N ALA A 3 18.29 6.70 1.59
CA ALA A 3 17.12 6.12 0.94
C ALA A 3 17.41 4.64 0.59
N PRO A 4 16.46 3.71 0.76
CA PRO A 4 16.65 2.32 0.34
C PRO A 4 16.96 2.27 -1.16
N ALA A 5 17.78 1.29 -1.55
CA ALA A 5 18.09 1.06 -2.96
C ALA A 5 16.78 0.89 -3.75
N VAL A 6 16.62 1.67 -4.80
CA VAL A 6 15.48 1.55 -5.72
C VAL A 6 15.46 0.12 -6.26
N SER A 7 14.29 -0.52 -6.18
CA SER A 7 14.13 -1.91 -6.65
C SER A 7 14.58 -2.03 -8.11
N PRO A 8 15.32 -3.08 -8.49
CA PRO A 8 15.62 -3.38 -9.89
C PRO A 8 14.37 -3.61 -10.76
N LEU A 9 13.21 -3.85 -10.13
CA LEU A 9 11.91 -4.02 -10.78
C LEU A 9 11.12 -2.71 -10.90
N ALA A 10 11.62 -1.61 -10.35
CA ALA A 10 10.96 -0.31 -10.51
C ALA A 10 11.03 0.10 -11.99
N PRO A 11 9.95 0.71 -12.54
CA PRO A 11 10.01 1.25 -13.90
C PRO A 11 11.18 2.23 -14.04
N PRO A 12 11.95 2.17 -15.14
CA PRO A 12 13.11 3.07 -15.35
C PRO A 12 12.71 4.55 -15.30
N GLU A 13 11.49 4.84 -15.73
CA GLU A 13 10.93 6.19 -15.84
C GLU A 13 10.22 6.64 -14.54
N GLY A 14 10.31 5.82 -13.49
CA GLY A 14 9.65 6.04 -12.21
C GLY A 14 8.16 5.66 -12.23
N PHE A 15 7.51 5.92 -11.10
CA PHE A 15 6.06 5.73 -10.97
C PHE A 15 5.33 7.00 -11.41
N PRO A 16 4.18 6.88 -12.08
CA PRO A 16 3.35 8.04 -12.38
C PRO A 16 2.91 8.74 -11.08
N PRO A 17 2.75 10.07 -11.10
CA PRO A 17 2.18 10.78 -9.96
C PRO A 17 0.76 10.29 -9.71
N LEU A 18 0.48 9.84 -8.50
CA LEU A 18 -0.87 9.44 -8.11
C LEU A 18 -1.62 10.70 -7.63
N PRO A 19 -2.61 11.20 -8.38
CA PRO A 19 -3.39 12.35 -7.93
C PRO A 19 -4.20 11.98 -6.69
N PRO A 20 -4.46 12.95 -5.79
CA PRO A 20 -5.34 12.72 -4.65
C PRO A 20 -6.74 12.32 -5.14
N ILE A 21 -7.29 11.27 -4.54
CA ILE A 21 -8.66 10.82 -4.79
C ILE A 21 -9.54 11.51 -3.74
N ALA A 22 -10.49 12.32 -4.19
CA ALA A 22 -11.43 12.99 -3.29
C ALA A 22 -12.19 11.95 -2.44
N GLY A 23 -12.23 12.19 -1.12
CA GLY A 23 -12.87 11.29 -0.16
C GLY A 23 -12.07 10.04 0.23
N VAL A 24 -10.80 9.93 -0.20
CA VAL A 24 -9.90 8.85 0.21
C VAL A 24 -8.65 9.42 0.86
N ARG A 25 -8.30 8.92 2.05
CA ARG A 25 -7.11 9.30 2.80
C ARG A 25 -6.24 8.08 3.04
N PHE A 26 -4.95 8.19 2.73
CA PHE A 26 -3.96 7.15 2.96
C PHE A 26 -3.00 7.55 4.08
N ALA A 27 -2.64 6.59 4.92
CA ALA A 27 -1.57 6.72 5.89
C ALA A 27 -0.76 5.43 5.93
N ALA A 28 0.54 5.55 6.15
CA ALA A 28 1.44 4.43 6.40
C ALA A 28 2.22 4.68 7.68
N ALA A 29 2.52 3.61 8.40
CA ALA A 29 3.29 3.69 9.64
C ALA A 29 4.20 2.46 9.80
N ALA A 30 5.33 2.68 10.46
CA ALA A 30 6.22 1.62 10.92
C ALA A 30 5.69 1.02 12.24
N ALA A 31 4.77 0.06 12.16
CA ALA A 31 4.22 -0.65 13.31
C ALA A 31 5.17 -1.74 13.83
N GLY A 32 6.20 -2.13 13.06
CA GLY A 32 7.24 -3.06 13.48
C GLY A 32 6.78 -4.52 13.47
N VAL A 33 5.81 -4.86 12.62
CA VAL A 33 5.26 -6.21 12.42
C VAL A 33 6.34 -7.17 11.91
N LYS A 34 7.16 -6.71 10.97
CA LYS A 34 8.23 -7.54 10.38
C LYS A 34 9.62 -6.95 10.59
N TYR A 35 9.79 -5.66 10.28
CA TYR A 35 11.09 -4.98 10.30
C TYR A 35 10.97 -3.60 10.93
N LYS A 36 11.95 -3.22 11.76
CA LYS A 36 11.97 -1.90 12.41
C LYS A 36 12.41 -0.81 11.44
N GLY A 37 11.85 0.40 11.61
CA GLY A 37 12.25 1.58 10.85
C GLY A 37 11.77 1.60 9.39
N ARG A 38 10.79 0.76 9.04
CA ARG A 38 10.14 0.73 7.73
C ARG A 38 8.63 0.72 7.92
N ASP A 39 7.93 1.51 7.12
CA ASP A 39 6.47 1.44 7.05
C ASP A 39 6.04 0.05 6.59
N ASP A 40 5.23 -0.60 7.42
CA ASP A 40 4.80 -1.99 7.24
C ASP A 40 3.29 -2.18 7.44
N VAL A 41 2.59 -1.13 7.87
CA VAL A 41 1.13 -1.07 7.94
C VAL A 41 0.63 0.15 7.18
N MET A 42 -0.40 -0.06 6.36
CA MET A 42 -1.09 1.00 5.62
C MET A 42 -2.56 1.01 6.00
N LEU A 43 -3.13 2.21 6.15
CA LEU A 43 -4.55 2.46 6.35
C LEU A 43 -5.09 3.32 5.21
N ALA A 44 -6.18 2.86 4.59
CA ALA A 44 -6.99 3.63 3.68
C ALA A 44 -8.34 3.95 4.35
N ALA A 45 -8.60 5.23 4.59
CA ALA A 45 -9.88 5.71 5.09
C ALA A 45 -10.69 6.27 3.92
N ILE A 46 -11.91 5.76 3.76
CA ILE A 46 -12.83 6.12 2.67
C ILE A 46 -14.06 6.76 3.29
N ASP A 47 -14.45 7.93 2.77
CA ASP A 47 -15.57 8.69 3.30
C ASP A 47 -16.93 7.98 3.08
N PRO A 48 -17.96 8.29 3.90
CA PRO A 48 -19.28 7.67 3.79
C PRO A 48 -19.93 7.86 2.41
N GLY A 49 -20.69 6.86 1.97
CA GLY A 49 -21.41 6.87 0.68
C GLY A 49 -20.63 6.23 -0.48
N ALA A 50 -19.37 5.84 -0.27
CA ALA A 50 -18.60 5.07 -1.24
C ALA A 50 -19.11 3.63 -1.38
N ALA A 51 -18.98 3.06 -2.59
CA ALA A 51 -19.18 1.64 -2.86
C ALA A 51 -17.81 0.94 -2.98
N VAL A 52 -17.71 -0.28 -2.46
CA VAL A 52 -16.46 -1.08 -2.48
C VAL A 52 -16.71 -2.41 -3.18
N ALA A 53 -15.82 -2.77 -4.10
CA ALA A 53 -15.76 -4.08 -4.72
C ALA A 53 -14.34 -4.63 -4.58
N GLY A 54 -14.21 -5.94 -4.39
CA GLY A 54 -12.93 -6.61 -4.25
C GLY A 54 -12.94 -7.99 -4.91
N VAL A 55 -11.81 -8.35 -5.50
CA VAL A 55 -11.56 -9.71 -6.01
C VAL A 55 -10.44 -10.34 -5.20
N PHE A 56 -10.55 -11.65 -4.96
CA PHE A 56 -9.60 -12.38 -4.13
C PHE A 56 -8.73 -13.32 -4.97
N THR A 57 -7.55 -13.65 -4.46
CA THR A 57 -6.68 -14.67 -5.08
C THR A 57 -7.37 -16.04 -5.12
N ARG A 58 -7.15 -16.79 -6.21
CA ARG A 58 -7.63 -18.17 -6.38
C ARG A 58 -6.63 -19.24 -5.91
N SER A 59 -5.53 -18.83 -5.26
CA SER A 59 -4.51 -19.76 -4.78
C SER A 59 -5.10 -20.79 -3.81
N ALA A 60 -4.69 -22.05 -3.95
CA ALA A 60 -5.05 -23.11 -3.02
C ALA A 60 -4.45 -22.89 -1.61
N THR A 61 -3.40 -22.08 -1.49
CA THR A 61 -2.68 -21.75 -0.25
C THR A 61 -2.89 -20.30 0.20
N ARG A 62 -4.10 -19.75 0.00
CA ARG A 62 -4.42 -18.38 0.41
C ARG A 62 -4.28 -18.19 1.94
N SER A 63 -3.71 -17.07 2.36
CA SER A 63 -3.58 -16.70 3.77
C SER A 63 -4.94 -16.39 4.40
N ALA A 64 -5.02 -16.52 5.72
CA ALA A 64 -6.05 -15.84 6.50
C ALA A 64 -5.82 -14.31 6.43
N PRO A 65 -6.88 -13.49 6.36
CA PRO A 65 -6.77 -12.04 6.41
C PRO A 65 -6.35 -11.55 7.79
#